data_AF-A0A1W1V7H8-F1
#
_entry.id   AF-A0A1W1V7H8-F1
#
_cell.length_a   1.000
_cell.length_b   1.000
_cell.length_c   1.000
_cell.angle_alpha   90.00
_cell.angle_beta   90.00
_cell.angle_gamma   90.00
#
_symmetry.space_group_name_H-M   'P 1'
#
loop_
_entity.id
_entity.type
_entity.pdbx_description
1 polymer ?
#
loop_
_entity_poly.entity_id
_entity_poly.type
_entity_poly.pdbx_seq_one_letter_code
_entity_poly.pdbx_strand_id
1 'polypeptide(L)'
;MFTLRAMNGVRTDIVSLRMSHCRAEHAALGAQYHLAVLHYRECLEAAERREDIRAIEFFALKLAGCYEKMGFHDKAAQFRALACSGDLPLLG
;
A
#
# COMPACT_ATOMS: atom_id res chain seq x y z
N MET A 1 5.24 -5.85 31.63
CA MET A 1 6.64 -5.81 31.15
C MET A 1 6.59 -5.93 29.64
N PHE A 2 6.41 -4.82 28.91
CA PHE A 2 6.33 -4.81 27.45
C PHE A 2 7.64 -4.22 26.91
N THR A 3 8.46 -5.07 26.33
CA THR A 3 9.70 -4.69 25.65
C THR A 3 9.37 -3.88 24.41
N LEU A 4 9.68 -2.57 24.45
CA LEU A 4 9.79 -1.68 23.30
C LEU A 4 10.81 -2.26 22.32
N ARG A 5 10.33 -2.94 21.28
CA ARG A 5 11.14 -3.28 20.11
C ARG A 5 11.35 -1.97 19.35
N ALA A 6 12.50 -1.35 19.57
CA ALA A 6 12.98 -0.23 18.76
C ALA A 6 13.16 -0.73 17.32
N MET A 7 12.11 -0.64 16.52
CA MET A 7 12.19 -0.80 15.08
C MET A 7 12.84 0.49 14.58
N ASN A 8 14.13 0.39 14.24
CA ASN A 8 14.89 1.42 13.56
C ASN A 8 14.00 2.11 12.53
N GLY A 9 13.56 3.33 12.88
CA GLY A 9 12.86 4.24 11.99
C GLY A 9 13.82 4.72 10.93
N VAL A 10 14.22 3.83 10.02
CA VAL A 10 14.75 4.25 8.74
C VAL A 10 13.59 5.01 8.11
N ARG A 11 13.65 6.35 8.18
CA ARG A 11 12.80 7.21 7.36
C ARG A 11 12.94 6.66 5.97
N THR A 12 11.88 6.01 5.47
CA THR A 12 11.88 5.49 4.11
C THR A 12 12.16 6.68 3.22
N ASP A 13 13.37 6.74 2.66
CA ASP A 13 13.79 7.88 1.88
C ASP A 13 12.80 8.09 0.71
N ILE A 14 12.54 9.35 0.35
CA ILE A 14 11.59 9.65 -0.73
C ILE A 14 12.00 9.00 -2.05
N VAL A 15 13.31 8.79 -2.27
CA VAL A 15 13.86 8.05 -3.39
C VAL A 15 13.50 6.57 -3.28
N SER A 16 13.64 5.95 -2.11
CA SER A 16 13.25 4.54 -1.90
C SER A 16 11.77 4.31 -2.17
N LEU A 17 10.90 5.23 -1.74
CA LEU A 17 9.46 5.17 -2.02
C LEU A 17 9.18 5.23 -3.54
N ARG A 18 9.79 6.19 -4.24
CA ARG A 18 9.64 6.34 -5.69
C ARG A 18 10.16 5.14 -6.46
N MET A 19 11.28 4.56 -6.03
CA MET A 19 11.85 3.36 -6.64
C MET A 19 10.95 2.14 -6.43
N SER A 20 10.37 1.95 -5.23
CA SER A 20 9.40 0.88 -5.01
C SER A 20 8.14 1.07 -5.86
N HIS A 21 7.63 2.31 -5.98
CA HIS A 21 6.50 2.59 -6.89
C HIS A 21 6.82 2.25 -8.35
N CYS A 22 7.97 2.70 -8.86
CA CYS A 22 8.38 2.40 -10.25
C CYS A 22 8.49 0.89 -10.50
N ARG A 23 9.09 0.14 -9.57
CA ARG A 23 9.15 -1.33 -9.66
C ARG A 23 7.76 -1.96 -9.63
N ALA A 24 6.86 -1.46 -8.79
CA ALA A 24 5.49 -1.97 -8.70
C ALA A 24 4.71 -1.77 -10.01
N GLU A 25 4.81 -0.58 -10.62
CA GLU A 25 4.19 -0.29 -11.90
C GLU A 25 4.76 -1.16 -13.03
N HIS A 26 6.09 -1.30 -13.09
CA HIS A 26 6.74 -2.14 -14.09
C HIS A 26 6.32 -3.62 -13.96
N ALA A 27 6.28 -4.15 -12.74
CA ALA A 27 5.82 -5.52 -12.49
C ALA A 27 4.33 -5.70 -12.86
N ALA A 28 3.49 -4.72 -12.57
CA ALA A 28 2.06 -4.77 -12.92
C ALA A 28 1.86 -4.76 -14.45
N LEU A 29 2.62 -3.93 -15.18
CA LEU A 29 2.63 -3.91 -16.64
C LEU A 29 3.12 -5.23 -17.24
N GLY A 30 4.10 -5.87 -16.60
CA GLY A 30 4.62 -7.19 -16.98
C GLY A 30 3.76 -8.38 -16.52
N ALA A 31 2.54 -8.15 -15.98
CA ALA A 31 1.66 -9.16 -15.39
C ALA A 31 2.29 -9.98 -14.25
N GLN A 32 3.37 -9.49 -13.65
CA GLN A 32 4.03 -10.06 -12.48
C GLN A 32 3.33 -9.56 -11.20
N TYR A 33 2.05 -9.87 -11.06
CA TYR A 33 1.20 -9.28 -10.02
C TYR A 33 1.64 -9.59 -8.59
N HIS A 34 2.29 -10.74 -8.36
CA HIS A 34 2.87 -11.10 -7.06
C HIS A 34 3.99 -10.11 -6.64
N LEU A 35 4.85 -9.73 -7.59
CA LEU A 35 5.94 -8.77 -7.36
C LEU A 35 5.39 -7.35 -7.26
N ALA A 36 4.38 -7.01 -8.07
CA ALA A 36 3.67 -5.74 -7.96
C ALA A 36 3.05 -5.56 -6.56
N VAL A 37 2.39 -6.59 -6.03
CA VAL A 37 1.82 -6.58 -4.67
C VAL A 37 2.90 -6.40 -3.61
N LEU A 38 4.04 -7.07 -3.73
CA LEU A 38 5.16 -6.90 -2.79
C LEU A 38 5.56 -5.42 -2.69
N HIS A 39 5.82 -4.79 -3.84
CA HIS A 39 6.29 -3.41 -3.88
C HIS A 39 5.19 -2.40 -3.51
N TYR A 40 3.93 -2.62 -3.90
CA TYR A 40 2.84 -1.73 -3.48
C TYR A 40 2.56 -1.81 -1.98
N ARG A 41 2.79 -2.97 -1.33
CA ARG A 41 2.69 -3.08 0.14
C ARG A 41 3.77 -2.28 0.85
N GLU A 42 5.01 -2.30 0.38
CA GLU A 42 6.08 -1.45 0.92
C GLU A 42 5.72 0.04 0.81
N CYS A 43 5.13 0.45 -0.31
CA CYS A 43 4.65 1.81 -0.52
C CYS A 43 3.49 2.17 0.42
N LEU A 44 2.54 1.26 0.63
CA LEU A 44 1.42 1.44 1.55
C LEU A 44 1.92 1.62 2.99
N GLU A 45 2.79 0.73 3.48
CA GLU A 45 3.39 0.82 4.82
C GLU A 45 4.20 2.11 5.02
N ALA A 46 4.83 2.61 3.96
CA ALA A 46 5.53 3.89 3.98
C ALA A 46 4.56 5.09 4.01
N ALA A 47 3.42 5.00 3.32
CA ALA A 47 2.38 6.02 3.34
C ALA A 47 1.66 6.07 4.70
N GLU A 48 1.34 4.92 5.28
CA GLU A 48 0.78 4.79 6.64
C GLU A 48 1.70 5.41 7.68
N ARG A 49 3.01 5.11 7.63
CA ARG A 49 4.00 5.73 8.54
C ARG A 49 4.14 7.24 8.39
N ARG A 50 3.73 7.79 7.25
CA ARG A 50 3.75 9.22 6.96
C ARG A 50 2.38 9.88 7.20
N GLU A 51 1.38 9.09 7.58
CA GLU A 51 -0.01 9.52 7.75
C GLU A 51 -0.56 10.22 6.48
N ASP A 52 -0.04 9.85 5.31
CA ASP A 52 -0.42 10.43 4.02
C ASP A 52 -1.64 9.68 3.48
N ILE A 53 -2.82 10.15 3.88
CA ILE A 53 -4.12 9.56 3.54
C ILE A 53 -4.25 9.36 2.03
N ARG A 54 -3.87 10.35 1.21
CA ARG A 54 -3.99 10.26 -0.25
C ARG A 54 -3.09 9.18 -0.84
N ALA A 55 -1.87 9.05 -0.32
CA ALA A 55 -0.97 7.98 -0.75
C ALA A 55 -1.47 6.60 -0.29
N ILE A 56 -2.04 6.49 0.91
CA ILE A 56 -2.66 5.26 1.41
C ILE A 56 -3.78 4.81 0.47
N GLU A 57 -4.71 5.72 0.13
CA GLU A 57 -5.81 5.45 -0.78
C GLU A 57 -5.31 5.01 -2.17
N PHE A 58 -4.33 5.74 -2.71
CA PHE A 58 -3.74 5.43 -4.01
C PHE A 58 -3.12 4.03 -4.04
N PHE A 59 -2.27 3.69 -3.05
CA PHE A 59 -1.61 2.38 -3.02
C PHE A 59 -2.59 1.24 -2.69
N ALA A 60 -3.60 1.50 -1.87
CA ALA A 60 -4.66 0.54 -1.59
C ALA A 60 -5.46 0.21 -2.86
N LEU A 61 -5.81 1.19 -3.70
CA LEU A 61 -6.47 0.94 -4.99
C LEU A 61 -5.59 0.13 -5.95
N LYS A 62 -4.28 0.44 -6.02
CA LYS A 62 -3.33 -0.32 -6.85
C LYS A 62 -3.22 -1.77 -6.39
N LEU A 63 -3.19 -2.02 -5.08
CA LEU A 63 -3.22 -3.37 -4.50
C LEU A 63 -4.51 -4.11 -4.83
N ALA A 64 -5.65 -3.45 -4.68
CA ALA A 64 -6.93 -4.04 -5.03
C ALA A 64 -6.96 -4.51 -6.49
N GLY A 65 -6.51 -3.66 -7.43
CA GLY A 65 -6.42 -4.02 -8.84
C GLY A 65 -5.51 -5.23 -9.10
N CYS A 66 -4.36 -5.31 -8.42
CA CYS A 66 -3.48 -6.47 -8.54
C CYS A 66 -4.13 -7.76 -8.03
N TYR A 67 -4.83 -7.70 -6.89
CA TYR A 67 -5.53 -8.87 -6.34
C TYR A 67 -6.69 -9.33 -7.22
N GLU A 68 -7.43 -8.42 -7.85
CA GLU A 68 -8.45 -8.81 -8.82
C GLU A 68 -7.88 -9.53 -10.04
N LYS A 69 -6.76 -9.03 -10.58
CA LYS A 69 -6.10 -9.67 -11.72
C LYS A 69 -5.58 -11.07 -11.40
N MET A 70 -5.36 -11.37 -10.12
CA MET A 70 -5.00 -12.69 -9.61
C MET A 70 -6.20 -13.55 -9.19
N GLY A 71 -7.44 -13.04 -9.30
CA GLY A 71 -8.66 -13.75 -8.90
C GLY A 71 -8.99 -13.69 -7.40
N PHE A 72 -8.27 -12.90 -6.61
CA PHE A 72 -8.50 -12.74 -5.18
C PHE A 72 -9.49 -11.59 -4.89
N HIS A 73 -10.75 -11.78 -5.29
CA HIS A 73 -11.78 -10.74 -5.24
C HIS A 73 -12.09 -10.23 -3.82
N ASP A 74 -12.18 -11.12 -2.83
CA ASP A 74 -12.44 -10.72 -1.44
C ASP A 74 -11.34 -9.82 -0.88
N LYS A 75 -10.09 -10.16 -1.21
CA LYS A 75 -8.93 -9.38 -0.80
C LYS A 75 -8.88 -8.03 -1.51
N ALA A 76 -9.24 -8.00 -2.79
CA ALA A 76 -9.38 -6.75 -3.52
C ALA A 76 -10.45 -5.84 -2.91
N ALA A 77 -11.59 -6.39 -2.50
CA ALA A 77 -12.66 -5.63 -1.84
C ALA A 77 -12.20 -5.02 -0.52
N GLN A 78 -11.41 -5.74 0.30
CA GLN A 78 -10.83 -5.21 1.53
C GLN A 78 -9.93 -3.99 1.28
N PHE A 79 -9.07 -4.05 0.26
CA PHE A 79 -8.20 -2.92 -0.09
C PHE A 79 -8.97 -1.75 -0.72
N ARG A 80 -10.06 -2.01 -1.45
CA ARG A 80 -10.97 -0.93 -1.88
C ARG A 80 -11.65 -0.25 -0.71
N ALA A 81 -12.14 -1.03 0.26
CA ALA A 81 -12.74 -0.49 1.47
C ALA A 81 -11.73 0.37 2.22
N LEU A 82 -10.47 -0.08 2.35
CA LEU A 82 -9.38 0.71 2.93
C LEU A 82 -9.20 2.05 2.19
N ALA A 83 -9.20 2.03 0.85
CA ALA A 83 -9.08 3.24 0.04
C ALA A 83 -10.30 4.19 0.14
N CYS A 84 -11.48 3.68 0.47
CA CYS A 84 -12.68 4.50 0.69
C CYS A 84 -12.84 4.94 2.16
N SER A 85 -12.11 4.32 3.09
CA SER A 85 -12.25 4.59 4.53
C SER A 85 -11.66 5.94 4.96
N GLY A 86 -10.81 6.55 4.12
CA GLY A 86 -10.32 7.92 4.32
C GLY A 86 -11.39 9.01 4.17
N ASP A 87 -12.54 8.65 3.58
CA ASP A 87 -13.69 9.55 3.35
C ASP A 87 -14.81 9.38 4.40
N LEU A 88 -14.61 8.64 5.51
CA LEU A 88 -15.60 8.69 6.59
C LEU A 88 -15.59 10.09 7.19
N PRO A 89 -16.68 10.88 7.06
CA PRO A 89 -16.81 12.08 7.86
C PRO A 89 -16.85 11.62 9.31
N LEU A 90 -16.08 12.28 10.16
CA LEU A 90 -16.29 12.27 11.60
C LEU A 90 -17.73 12.71 11.90
N LEU A 91 -18.68 11.78 11.87
CA LEU A 91 -20.04 12.00 12.36
C LEU A 91 -20.04 11.59 13.83
N GLY A 92 -19.79 12.60 14.67
CA GLY A 92 -20.33 12.66 16.02
C GLY A 92 -21.81 13.00 16.02
#